data_AF-A0A0U3FQY2-F1
#
_entry.id   AF-A0A0U3FQY2-F1
#
_cell.length_a   1.000
_cell.length_b   1.000
_cell.length_c   1.000
_cell.angle_alpha   90.00
_cell.angle_beta   90.00
_cell.angle_gamma   90.00
#
_symmetry.space_group_name_H-M   'P 1'
#
loop_
_entity.id
_entity.type
_entity.pdbx_description
1 polymer ?
#
loop_
_entity_poly.entity_id
_entity_poly.type
_entity_poly.pdbx_seq_one_letter_code
_entity_poly.pdbx_strand_id
1 'polypeptide(L)'
;MPMRKNISVIDAITFIYGVKVECKELEEVRVKYSKTGMPRYIIDRNGKRLFTVRSSDGLLTLSEESAKILFDCLPGKVGKVYVTELPTKTVFNKHVVDADENLLRGVDALIVKDDELIAYGRTVVSGREMITLNMGEAIKVRGKLDWRK
;
A
#
# COMPACT_ATOMS: atom_id res chain seq x y z
N MET A 1 -4.48 28.44 -18.71
CA MET A 1 -4.35 26.99 -18.39
C MET A 1 -4.24 26.88 -16.88
N PRO A 2 -5.16 26.20 -16.18
CA PRO A 2 -5.08 26.10 -14.73
C PRO A 2 -3.75 25.44 -14.33
N MET A 3 -3.06 26.02 -13.34
CA MET A 3 -1.83 25.44 -12.80
C MET A 3 -2.09 24.00 -12.36
N ARG A 4 -1.26 23.07 -12.83
CA ARG A 4 -1.33 21.67 -12.38
C ARG A 4 -0.85 21.65 -10.94
N LYS A 5 -1.72 21.24 -10.00
CA LYS A 5 -1.28 20.93 -8.64
C LYS A 5 -0.32 19.73 -8.72
N ASN A 6 0.89 19.90 -8.20
CA ASN A 6 1.82 18.78 -8.05
C ASN A 6 1.21 17.79 -7.03
N ILE A 7 1.19 16.50 -7.37
CA ILE A 7 0.84 15.47 -6.39
C ILE A 7 2.00 15.38 -5.41
N SER A 8 1.72 15.73 -4.16
CA SER A 8 2.59 15.39 -3.03
C SER A 8 2.34 13.93 -2.66
N VAL A 9 3.39 13.11 -2.76
CA VAL A 9 3.33 11.69 -2.40
C VAL A 9 3.06 11.53 -0.92
N ILE A 10 3.67 12.38 -0.09
CA ILE A 10 3.47 12.40 1.35
C ILE A 10 2.01 12.73 1.69
N ASP A 11 1.39 13.70 1.01
CA ASP A 11 -0.03 14.03 1.26
C ASP A 11 -0.94 12.88 0.82
N ALA A 12 -0.63 12.21 -0.28
CA ALA A 12 -1.39 11.04 -0.72
C ALA A 12 -1.27 9.87 0.26
N ILE A 13 -0.07 9.61 0.81
CA ILE A 13 0.14 8.60 1.86
C ILE A 13 -0.61 8.99 3.14
N THR A 14 -0.52 10.26 3.55
CA THR A 14 -1.23 10.78 4.71
C THR A 14 -2.74 10.62 4.55
N PHE A 15 -3.27 10.89 3.36
CA PHE A 15 -4.67 10.69 3.04
C PHE A 15 -5.10 9.22 3.10
N ILE A 16 -4.26 8.30 2.63
CA ILE A 16 -4.57 6.85 2.57
C ILE A 16 -4.46 6.20 3.95
N TYR A 17 -3.40 6.50 4.69
CA TYR A 17 -3.05 5.79 5.94
C TYR A 17 -3.34 6.61 7.20
N GLY A 18 -3.83 7.84 7.06
CA GLY A 18 -4.23 8.70 8.18
C GLY A 18 -3.07 9.24 9.03
N VAL A 19 -1.82 8.94 8.66
CA VAL A 19 -0.63 9.40 9.38
C VAL A 19 0.34 10.07 8.43
N LYS A 20 0.89 11.20 8.87
CA LYS A 20 1.99 11.84 8.17
C LYS A 20 3.27 11.06 8.45
N VAL A 21 3.98 10.67 7.40
CA VAL A 21 5.26 9.98 7.50
C VAL A 21 6.40 10.89 7.10
N GLU A 22 7.54 10.70 7.77
CA GLU A 22 8.81 11.31 7.40
C GLU A 22 9.69 10.20 6.78
N CYS A 23 9.57 10.00 5.47
CA CYS A 23 10.38 9.05 4.71
C CYS A 23 11.31 9.81 3.76
N LYS A 24 12.61 9.77 4.00
CA LYS A 24 13.62 10.42 3.14
C LYS A 24 13.59 9.87 1.72
N GLU A 25 13.30 8.57 1.58
CA GLU A 25 13.19 7.86 0.31
C GLU A 25 12.05 8.40 -0.58
N LEU A 26 11.08 9.10 0.01
CA LEU A 26 9.90 9.63 -0.68
C LEU A 26 9.96 11.15 -0.92
N GLU A 27 11.02 11.83 -0.47
CA GLU A 27 11.22 13.27 -0.67
C GLU A 27 11.61 13.60 -2.11
N GLU A 28 12.45 12.76 -2.74
CA GLU A 28 12.98 12.97 -4.09
C GLU A 28 12.35 12.05 -5.13
N VAL A 29 11.07 12.28 -5.43
CA VAL A 29 10.29 11.48 -6.39
C VAL A 29 9.85 12.29 -7.60
N ARG A 30 9.69 11.61 -8.74
CA ARG A 30 9.19 12.21 -9.98
C ARG A 30 7.87 11.57 -10.41
N VAL A 31 6.92 12.39 -10.83
CA VAL A 31 5.64 11.93 -11.36
C VAL A 31 5.71 11.86 -12.89
N LYS A 32 5.45 10.67 -13.44
CA LYS A 32 5.22 10.47 -14.88
C LYS A 32 3.74 10.58 -15.19
N TYR A 33 3.44 11.34 -16.23
CA TYR A 33 2.08 11.61 -16.69
C TYR A 33 1.77 10.88 -18.00
N SER A 34 0.49 10.56 -18.23
CA SER A 34 0.00 10.08 -19.52
C SER A 34 0.01 11.20 -20.57
N LYS A 35 -0.26 10.82 -21.83
CA LYS A 35 -0.50 11.77 -22.93
C LYS A 35 -1.64 12.76 -22.61
N THR A 36 -2.65 12.32 -21.87
CA THR A 36 -3.80 13.14 -21.44
C THR A 36 -3.50 13.99 -20.20
N GLY A 37 -2.27 13.95 -19.67
CA GLY A 37 -1.88 14.72 -18.49
C GLY A 37 -2.30 14.11 -17.16
N MET A 38 -2.77 12.86 -17.15
CA MET A 38 -3.12 12.14 -15.92
C MET A 38 -1.84 11.58 -15.26
N PRO A 39 -1.62 11.77 -13.95
CA PRO A 39 -0.57 11.07 -13.22
C PRO A 39 -0.68 9.55 -13.42
N ARG A 40 0.44 8.88 -13.65
CA ARG A 40 0.48 7.43 -13.89
C ARG A 40 1.44 6.71 -12.96
N TYR A 41 2.68 7.18 -12.91
CA TYR A 41 3.72 6.53 -12.11
C TYR A 41 4.44 7.55 -11.25
N ILE A 42 4.83 7.10 -10.08
CA ILE A 42 5.72 7.83 -9.18
C ILE A 42 6.99 6.99 -9.12
N ILE A 43 8.09 7.59 -9.53
CA ILE A 43 9.38 6.92 -9.66
C ILE A 43 10.41 7.60 -8.74
N ASP A 44 11.37 6.81 -8.26
CA ASP A 44 12.54 7.34 -7.54
C ASP A 44 13.52 8.05 -8.49
N ARG A 45 14.60 8.60 -7.93
CA ARG A 45 15.69 9.25 -8.69
C ARG A 45 16.39 8.33 -9.70
N ASN A 46 16.35 7.02 -9.48
CA ASN A 46 16.95 5.99 -10.34
C ASN A 46 15.98 5.50 -11.43
N GLY A 47 14.75 6.03 -11.47
CA GLY A 47 13.72 5.64 -12.42
C GLY A 47 12.91 4.40 -12.03
N LYS A 48 13.13 3.86 -10.82
CA LYS A 48 12.40 2.71 -10.28
C LYS A 48 11.00 3.13 -9.86
N ARG A 49 9.99 2.33 -10.24
CA ARG A 49 8.59 2.65 -9.95
C ARG A 49 8.28 2.35 -8.49
N LEU A 50 7.98 3.40 -7.73
CA LEU A 50 7.49 3.32 -6.36
C LEU A 50 5.98 3.13 -6.33
N PHE A 51 5.22 3.98 -7.02
CA PHE A 51 3.75 3.89 -7.02
C PHE A 51 3.18 3.96 -8.42
N THR A 52 1.99 3.39 -8.57
CA THR A 52 1.11 3.65 -9.71
C THR A 52 -0.09 4.44 -9.23
N VAL A 53 -0.39 5.56 -9.89
CA VAL A 53 -1.63 6.31 -9.64
C VAL A 53 -2.75 5.64 -10.42
N ARG A 54 -3.72 5.09 -9.71
CA ARG A 54 -4.82 4.34 -10.30
C ARG A 54 -5.76 5.29 -11.03
N SER A 55 -6.08 4.99 -12.29
CA SER A 55 -6.90 5.88 -13.12
C SER A 55 -8.36 5.99 -12.69
N SER A 56 -8.89 5.01 -11.95
CA SER A 56 -10.30 5.00 -11.55
C SER A 56 -10.62 5.98 -10.42
N ASP A 57 -9.68 6.17 -9.49
CA ASP A 57 -9.93 6.91 -8.24
C ASP A 57 -8.73 7.72 -7.75
N GLY A 58 -7.61 7.72 -8.48
CA GLY A 58 -6.42 8.48 -8.12
C GLY A 58 -5.63 7.91 -6.94
N LEU A 59 -6.02 6.76 -6.37
CA LEU A 59 -5.31 6.16 -5.25
C LEU A 59 -3.98 5.55 -5.68
N LEU A 60 -3.05 5.48 -4.73
CA LEU A 60 -1.75 4.86 -4.95
C LEU A 60 -1.86 3.35 -4.89
N THR A 61 -1.18 2.70 -5.84
CA THR A 61 -0.92 1.27 -5.85
C THR A 61 0.57 1.04 -5.62
N LEU A 62 0.89 0.14 -4.70
CA LEU A 62 2.25 -0.18 -4.28
C LEU A 62 3.01 -1.00 -5.34
N SER A 63 4.31 -0.77 -5.36
CA SER A 63 5.32 -1.68 -5.91
C SER A 63 5.97 -2.44 -4.75
N GLU A 64 6.87 -3.36 -5.07
CA GLU A 64 7.67 -4.01 -4.04
C GLU A 64 8.52 -3.00 -3.25
N GLU A 65 9.12 -2.04 -3.94
CA GLU A 65 9.97 -1.03 -3.30
C GLU A 65 9.20 -0.08 -2.40
N SER A 66 8.05 0.42 -2.84
CA SER A 66 7.24 1.26 -1.96
C SER A 66 6.64 0.47 -0.81
N ALA A 67 6.34 -0.82 -1.00
CA ALA A 67 5.91 -1.66 0.11
C ALA A 67 7.02 -1.78 1.17
N LYS A 68 8.26 -2.01 0.77
CA LYS A 68 9.43 -2.03 1.68
C LYS A 68 9.61 -0.69 2.40
N ILE A 69 9.67 0.41 1.65
CA ILE A 69 9.84 1.76 2.22
C ILE A 69 8.72 2.08 3.23
N LEU A 70 7.46 1.81 2.86
CA LEU A 70 6.33 2.08 3.76
C LEU A 70 6.32 1.16 4.97
N PHE A 71 6.79 -0.08 4.86
CA PHE A 71 6.88 -0.98 6.00
C PHE A 71 7.84 -0.45 7.08
N ASP A 72 8.98 0.12 6.65
CA ASP A 72 9.98 0.71 7.53
C ASP A 72 9.52 2.06 8.11
N CYS A 73 8.81 2.86 7.31
CA CYS A 73 8.38 4.20 7.73
C CYS A 73 7.08 4.24 8.53
N LEU A 74 6.11 3.37 8.24
CA LEU A 74 4.79 3.46 8.85
C LEU A 74 4.86 2.97 10.31
N PRO A 75 4.41 3.80 11.27
CA PRO A 75 4.55 3.48 12.67
C PRO A 75 3.61 2.36 13.09
N GLY A 76 4.10 1.47 13.96
CA GLY A 76 3.30 0.41 14.56
C GLY A 76 2.58 -0.44 13.52
N LYS A 77 1.25 -0.52 13.64
CA LYS A 77 0.38 -1.31 12.76
C LYS A 77 -0.09 -0.57 11.50
N VAL A 78 0.14 0.73 11.37
CA VAL A 78 -0.49 1.54 10.31
C VAL A 78 -0.24 0.94 8.93
N GLY A 79 -1.31 0.73 8.16
CA GLY A 79 -1.26 0.12 6.83
C GLY A 79 -0.91 -1.37 6.79
N LYS A 80 -0.73 -2.03 7.94
CA LYS A 80 -0.29 -3.44 8.06
C LYS A 80 -1.46 -4.36 8.40
N VAL A 81 -1.40 -5.58 7.87
CA VAL A 81 -2.32 -6.68 8.13
C VAL A 81 -1.49 -7.92 8.44
N TYR A 82 -1.71 -8.48 9.62
CA TYR A 82 -0.94 -9.60 10.15
C TYR A 82 -1.66 -10.91 9.90
N VAL A 83 -0.94 -11.88 9.35
CA VAL A 83 -1.52 -13.15 8.88
C VAL A 83 -0.78 -14.37 9.43
N THR A 84 -1.49 -15.48 9.55
CA THR A 84 -0.92 -16.77 10.00
C THR A 84 -0.33 -17.60 8.87
N GLU A 85 -0.80 -17.40 7.64
CA GLU A 85 -0.40 -18.19 6.47
C GLU A 85 0.21 -17.33 5.37
N LEU A 86 1.08 -17.95 4.57
CA LEU A 86 1.66 -17.26 3.42
C LEU A 86 0.58 -17.03 2.35
N PRO A 87 0.43 -15.80 1.86
CA PRO A 87 -0.59 -15.47 0.86
C PRO A 87 -0.27 -16.11 -0.49
N THR A 88 -1.31 -16.58 -1.17
CA THR A 88 -1.22 -17.02 -2.56
C THR A 88 -1.61 -15.87 -3.49
N LYS A 89 -2.85 -15.83 -3.98
CA LYS A 89 -3.44 -14.71 -4.75
C LYS A 89 -4.35 -13.84 -3.87
N THR A 90 -4.84 -14.39 -2.78
CA THR A 90 -5.82 -13.77 -1.89
C THR A 90 -5.47 -14.10 -0.45
N VAL A 91 -5.61 -13.12 0.45
CA VAL A 91 -5.69 -13.32 1.90
C VAL A 91 -7.16 -13.43 2.27
N PHE A 92 -7.56 -14.48 2.98
CA PHE A 92 -8.92 -14.62 3.51
C PHE A 92 -8.99 -14.12 4.95
N ASN A 93 -10.14 -13.55 5.36
CA ASN A 93 -10.32 -12.97 6.69
C ASN A 93 -10.01 -13.98 7.82
N LYS A 94 -10.33 -15.27 7.63
CA LYS A 94 -10.01 -16.34 8.59
C LYS A 94 -8.53 -16.51 8.94
N HIS A 95 -7.62 -15.98 8.12
CA HIS A 95 -6.17 -16.05 8.34
C HIS A 95 -5.59 -14.73 8.85
N VAL A 96 -6.41 -13.68 9.00
CA VAL A 96 -6.00 -12.41 9.58
C VAL A 96 -6.12 -12.50 11.09
N VAL A 97 -5.03 -12.22 11.81
CA VAL A 97 -5.00 -12.21 13.28
C VAL A 97 -5.05 -10.81 13.86
N ASP A 98 -4.63 -9.82 13.09
CA ASP A 98 -4.57 -8.43 13.50
C ASP A 98 -4.44 -7.52 12.27
N ALA A 99 -4.84 -6.26 12.39
CA ALA A 99 -4.76 -5.29 11.30
C ALA A 99 -4.78 -3.86 11.84
N ASP A 100 -4.34 -2.90 11.02
CA ASP A 100 -4.71 -1.50 11.20
C ASP A 100 -6.22 -1.32 11.07
N GLU A 101 -6.91 -1.06 12.17
CA GLU A 101 -8.36 -0.83 12.18
C GLU A 101 -8.82 0.34 11.30
N ASN A 102 -7.96 1.33 11.07
CA ASN A 102 -8.30 2.49 10.24
C ASN A 102 -8.09 2.23 8.74
N LEU A 103 -7.54 1.07 8.39
CA LEU A 103 -7.28 0.71 7.01
C LEU A 103 -8.59 0.61 6.22
N LEU A 104 -8.71 1.45 5.20
CA LEU A 104 -9.92 1.55 4.39
C LEU A 104 -9.98 0.44 3.34
N ARG A 105 -11.20 0.17 2.85
CA ARG A 105 -11.41 -0.68 1.68
C ARG A 105 -10.86 -0.03 0.42
N GLY A 106 -10.23 -0.84 -0.43
CA GLY A 106 -9.81 -0.46 -1.79
C GLY A 106 -8.45 0.22 -1.89
N VAL A 107 -7.78 0.48 -0.77
CA VAL A 107 -6.38 0.95 -0.71
C VAL A 107 -5.42 -0.23 -0.68
N ASP A 108 -4.13 0.03 -0.83
CA ASP A 108 -3.13 -1.03 -0.70
C ASP A 108 -2.63 -1.14 0.74
N ALA A 109 -2.44 -2.38 1.19
CA ALA A 109 -1.97 -2.76 2.51
C ALA A 109 -0.70 -3.60 2.43
N LEU A 110 0.07 -3.55 3.51
CA LEU A 110 1.25 -4.34 3.76
C LEU A 110 0.84 -5.62 4.50
N ILE A 111 1.24 -6.78 3.99
CA ILE A 111 0.91 -8.07 4.57
C ILE A 111 2.14 -8.57 5.32
N VAL A 112 1.95 -8.84 6.61
CA VAL A 112 3.02 -9.12 7.57
C VAL A 112 2.82 -10.49 8.18
N LYS A 113 3.90 -11.24 8.33
CA LYS A 113 3.94 -12.50 9.09
C LYS A 113 5.24 -12.56 9.88
N ASP A 114 5.17 -12.99 11.13
CA ASP A 114 6.28 -13.04 12.08
C ASP A 114 7.16 -11.78 12.05
N ASP A 115 6.49 -10.61 12.07
CA ASP A 115 7.10 -9.27 12.00
C ASP A 115 7.93 -8.94 10.74
N GLU A 116 7.83 -9.73 9.67
CA GLU A 116 8.43 -9.39 8.37
C GLU A 116 7.36 -9.13 7.29
N LEU A 117 7.68 -8.20 6.39
CA LEU A 117 6.86 -7.91 5.21
C LEU A 117 6.96 -9.05 4.20
N ILE A 118 5.86 -9.75 3.96
CA ILE A 118 5.84 -10.92 3.06
C ILE A 118 5.14 -10.64 1.73
N ALA A 119 4.22 -9.66 1.71
CA ALA A 119 3.45 -9.32 0.53
C ALA A 119 2.79 -7.95 0.67
N TYR A 120 2.17 -7.50 -0.40
CA TYR A 120 1.33 -6.31 -0.41
C TYR A 120 0.18 -6.49 -1.40
N GLY A 121 -0.94 -5.82 -1.14
CA GLY A 121 -2.15 -6.05 -1.92
C GLY A 121 -3.26 -5.06 -1.63
N ARG A 122 -4.34 -5.14 -2.42
CA ARG A 122 -5.49 -4.25 -2.29
C ARG A 122 -6.50 -4.81 -1.29
N THR A 123 -6.91 -4.00 -0.33
CA THR A 123 -7.94 -4.37 0.64
C THR A 123 -9.31 -4.53 -0.03
N VAL A 124 -10.02 -5.60 0.34
CA VAL A 124 -11.39 -5.91 -0.12
C VAL A 124 -12.42 -5.48 0.91
N VAL A 125 -12.05 -5.52 2.19
CA VAL A 125 -12.81 -5.01 3.33
C VAL A 125 -11.92 -4.07 4.16
N SER A 126 -12.48 -3.32 5.10
CA SER A 126 -11.72 -2.48 6.03
C SER A 126 -10.96 -3.31 7.08
N GLY A 127 -9.95 -2.74 7.74
CA GLY A 127 -9.18 -3.43 8.77
C GLY A 127 -10.04 -3.95 9.93
N ARG A 128 -11.04 -3.17 10.38
CA ARG A 128 -12.03 -3.63 11.37
C ARG A 128 -12.82 -4.86 10.91
N GLU A 129 -13.23 -4.88 9.65
CA GLU A 129 -13.92 -6.04 9.07
C GLU A 129 -12.97 -7.24 8.95
N MET A 130 -11.68 -7.05 8.65
CA MET A 130 -10.72 -8.15 8.58
C MET A 130 -10.55 -8.88 9.92
N ILE A 131 -10.59 -8.14 11.03
CA ILE A 131 -10.44 -8.69 12.38
C ILE A 131 -11.74 -9.39 12.84
N THR A 132 -12.89 -8.86 12.45
CA THR A 132 -14.20 -9.35 12.94
C THR A 132 -14.81 -10.47 12.10
N LEU A 133 -14.52 -10.51 10.80
CA LEU A 133 -15.06 -11.53 9.89
C LEU A 133 -14.22 -12.80 9.92
N ASN A 134 -14.87 -13.96 9.92
CA ASN A 134 -14.20 -15.26 9.78
C ASN A 134 -14.28 -15.84 8.36
N MET A 135 -14.82 -15.09 7.41
CA MET A 135 -15.05 -15.56 6.03
C MET A 135 -14.89 -14.43 5.02
N GLY A 136 -14.73 -14.79 3.75
CA GLY A 136 -14.55 -13.84 2.65
C GLY A 136 -13.10 -13.39 2.45
N GLU A 137 -12.90 -12.60 1.40
CA GLU A 137 -11.59 -12.07 1.01
C GLU A 137 -11.25 -10.84 1.86
N ALA A 138 -10.05 -10.82 2.44
CA ALA A 138 -9.48 -9.67 3.12
C ALA A 138 -8.73 -8.77 2.14
N ILE A 139 -7.80 -9.37 1.38
CA ILE A 139 -6.86 -8.66 0.51
C ILE A 139 -6.65 -9.43 -0.78
N LYS A 140 -6.66 -8.73 -1.92
CA LYS A 140 -6.18 -9.24 -3.21
C LYS A 140 -4.69 -8.95 -3.35
N VAL A 141 -3.89 -10.00 -3.34
CA VAL A 141 -2.42 -9.92 -3.34
C VAL A 141 -1.94 -9.42 -4.70
N ARG A 142 -1.03 -8.45 -4.68
CA ARG A 142 -0.45 -7.88 -5.91
C ARG A 142 0.99 -8.31 -6.13
N GLY A 143 1.77 -8.37 -5.06
CA GLY A 143 3.14 -8.82 -5.08
C GLY A 143 3.50 -9.51 -3.78
N LYS A 144 4.48 -10.39 -3.85
CA LYS A 144 5.03 -11.14 -2.73
C LYS A 144 6.53 -10.90 -2.71
N LEU A 145 7.09 -10.85 -1.51
CA LEU A 145 8.52 -10.73 -1.30
C LEU A 145 9.10 -12.14 -1.07
N ASP A 146 10.40 -12.30 -1.30
CA ASP A 146 11.10 -13.54 -0.97
C ASP A 146 11.09 -13.71 0.56
N TRP A 147 10.19 -14.57 1.03
CA TRP A 147 10.09 -14.97 2.42
C TRP A 147 10.97 -16.21 2.66
N ARG A 148 11.95 -16.07 3.57
CA ARG A 148 12.84 -17.11 4.11
C ARG A 148 13.06 -18.32 3.19
N LYS A 149 14.13 -18.28 2.39
CA LYS A 149 14.72 -19.48 1.78
C LYS A 149 15.26 -20.41 2.86
#